data_AF-E3C9C5-F1
#
_entry.id   AF-E3C9C5-F1
#
_cell.length_a   1.000
_cell.length_b   1.000
_cell.length_c   1.000
_cell.angle_alpha   90.00
_cell.angle_beta   90.00
_cell.angle_gamma   90.00
#
_symmetry.space_group_name_H-M   'P 1'
#
loop_
_entity.id
_entity.type
_entity.pdbx_description
1 polymer ?
#
loop_
_entity_poly.entity_id
_entity_poly.type
_entity_poly.pdbx_seq_one_letter_code
_entity_poly.pdbx_strand_id
1 'polypeptide(L)'
;MEEAQKAGKIRSIGVSNMTPKIWNKFVPNFDVMPAVNQVEFNPYFQQKELRQIMAKNGVALEAWAPLGQGNADLFKEPVITKMAEKYGKDAGQIILRFEHQEGVTVFPKSVHEARIKSNMEIFDFELNSAEMDQMRALDKGKGMHDPDAPGVEEMLSQYDVHAND
;
A
#
# COMPACT_ATOMS: atom_id res chain seq x y z
N MET A 1 22.71 -1.69 2.07
CA MET A 1 21.72 -1.19 3.08
C MET A 1 21.94 -1.83 4.45
N GLU A 2 22.12 -3.15 4.54
CA GLU A 2 22.35 -3.87 5.81
C GLU A 2 23.57 -3.35 6.59
N GLU A 3 24.69 -3.08 5.91
CA GLU A 3 25.87 -2.46 6.55
C GLU A 3 25.56 -1.09 7.15
N ALA A 4 24.77 -0.26 6.47
CA ALA A 4 24.38 1.05 6.97
C ALA A 4 23.46 0.94 8.19
N GLN A 5 22.59 -0.07 8.22
CA GLN A 5 21.77 -0.38 9.39
C GLN A 5 22.63 -0.84 10.56
N LYS A 6 23.54 -1.78 10.32
CA LYS A 6 24.49 -2.29 11.32
C LYS A 6 25.40 -1.20 11.88
N ALA A 7 25.79 -0.24 11.04
CA ALA A 7 26.56 0.94 11.43
C ALA A 7 25.71 2.02 12.14
N GLY A 8 24.40 1.81 12.32
CA GLY A 8 23.51 2.74 13.00
C GLY A 8 23.13 3.99 12.18
N LYS A 9 23.46 4.04 10.89
CA LYS A 9 23.13 5.17 10.00
C LYS A 9 21.65 5.23 9.64
N ILE A 10 21.00 4.06 9.60
CA ILE A 10 19.57 3.90 9.35
C ILE A 10 18.99 2.93 10.37
N ARG A 11 17.73 3.15 10.78
CA ARG A 11 17.08 2.32 11.82
C ARG A 11 16.49 1.03 11.24
N SER A 12 15.86 1.14 10.07
CA SER A 12 15.17 0.04 9.40
C SER A 12 15.49 0.06 7.92
N ILE A 13 15.43 -1.11 7.29
CA ILE A 13 15.54 -1.28 5.84
C ILE A 13 14.27 -1.95 5.32
N GLY A 14 13.86 -1.58 4.12
CA GLY A 14 12.64 -2.03 3.49
C GLY A 14 12.80 -2.15 1.99
N VAL A 15 11.76 -2.62 1.32
CA VAL A 15 11.69 -2.78 -0.12
C VAL A 15 10.45 -2.10 -0.68
N SER A 16 10.36 -1.99 -2.00
CA SER A 16 9.18 -1.46 -2.68
C SER A 16 8.91 -2.24 -3.96
N ASN A 17 7.64 -2.38 -4.32
CA ASN A 17 7.16 -3.04 -5.54
C ASN A 17 7.60 -4.51 -5.68
N MET A 18 7.89 -5.19 -4.57
CA MET A 18 8.15 -6.62 -4.58
C MET A 18 6.83 -7.38 -4.67
N THR A 19 6.52 -7.92 -5.85
CA THR A 19 5.39 -8.83 -6.08
C THR A 19 5.65 -10.19 -5.42
N PRO A 20 4.65 -11.10 -5.30
CA PRO A 20 4.89 -12.46 -4.80
C PRO A 20 6.04 -13.17 -5.52
N LYS A 21 6.16 -13.00 -6.84
CA LYS A 21 7.23 -13.59 -7.65
C LYS A 21 8.60 -13.01 -7.31
N ILE A 22 8.72 -11.68 -7.29
CA ILE A 22 9.98 -10.99 -6.98
C ILE A 22 10.37 -11.28 -5.51
N TRP A 23 9.41 -11.23 -4.59
CA TRP A 23 9.60 -11.56 -3.18
C TRP A 23 10.23 -12.94 -3.02
N ASN A 24 9.60 -13.97 -3.55
CA ASN A 24 10.05 -15.36 -3.40
C ASN A 24 11.40 -15.61 -4.08
N LYS A 25 11.76 -14.84 -5.11
CA LYS A 25 13.06 -14.94 -5.79
C LYS A 25 14.20 -14.34 -4.96
N PHE A 26 13.98 -13.17 -4.35
CA PHE A 26 15.07 -12.36 -3.80
C PHE A 26 15.10 -12.28 -2.28
N VAL A 27 13.97 -12.03 -1.62
CA VAL A 27 13.92 -11.74 -0.18
C VAL A 27 14.46 -12.87 0.70
N PRO A 28 14.26 -14.18 0.37
CA PRO A 28 14.88 -15.27 1.13
C PRO A 28 16.41 -15.26 1.17
N ASN A 29 17.07 -14.49 0.30
CA ASN A 29 18.53 -14.37 0.25
C ASN A 29 19.08 -13.16 1.01
N PHE A 30 18.23 -12.34 1.62
CA PHE A 30 18.69 -11.19 2.42
C PHE A 30 19.08 -11.63 3.83
N ASP A 31 20.15 -11.04 4.38
CA ASP A 31 20.57 -11.32 5.76
C ASP A 31 19.60 -10.68 6.77
N VAL A 32 18.98 -9.56 6.38
CA VAL A 32 17.98 -8.85 7.18
C VAL A 32 16.63 -8.86 6.45
N MET A 33 15.61 -9.39 7.13
CA MET A 33 14.23 -9.33 6.65
C MET A 33 13.77 -7.87 6.50
N PRO A 34 13.19 -7.46 5.35
CA PRO A 34 12.66 -6.12 5.19
C PRO A 34 11.61 -5.79 6.26
N ALA A 35 11.69 -4.61 6.85
CA ALA A 35 10.67 -4.14 7.80
C ALA A 35 9.34 -3.82 7.10
N VAL A 36 9.42 -3.36 5.85
CA VAL A 36 8.27 -2.95 5.04
C VAL A 36 8.44 -3.39 3.59
N ASN A 37 7.32 -3.57 2.90
CA ASN A 37 7.24 -3.57 1.45
C ASN A 37 6.20 -2.53 1.01
N GLN A 38 6.65 -1.48 0.32
CA GLN A 38 5.78 -0.43 -0.16
C GLN A 38 5.26 -0.76 -1.56
N VAL A 39 3.95 -1.01 -1.70
CA VAL A 39 3.30 -1.47 -2.94
C VAL A 39 1.99 -0.73 -3.19
N GLU A 40 1.44 -0.87 -4.41
CA GLU A 40 0.11 -0.37 -4.70
C GLU A 40 -0.89 -1.09 -3.80
N PHE A 41 -1.71 -0.33 -3.09
CA PHE A 41 -2.81 -0.90 -2.34
C PHE A 41 -3.95 0.10 -2.33
N ASN A 42 -5.15 -0.37 -2.63
CA ASN A 42 -6.42 0.36 -2.57
C ASN A 42 -7.56 -0.67 -2.63
N PRO A 43 -8.84 -0.30 -2.46
CA PRO A 43 -9.93 -1.27 -2.47
C PRO A 43 -10.05 -2.12 -3.75
N TYR A 44 -9.55 -1.65 -4.90
CA TYR A 44 -9.54 -2.43 -6.14
C TYR A 44 -8.32 -3.34 -6.30
N PHE A 45 -7.25 -3.14 -5.51
CA PHE A 45 -6.09 -4.02 -5.53
C PHE A 45 -5.55 -4.23 -4.12
N GLN A 46 -6.02 -5.31 -3.49
CA GLN A 46 -5.83 -5.54 -2.05
C GLN A 46 -4.65 -6.45 -1.71
N GLN A 47 -3.79 -6.76 -2.68
CA GLN A 47 -2.52 -7.47 -2.48
C GLN A 47 -2.64 -8.75 -1.63
N LYS A 48 -3.75 -9.49 -1.77
CA LYS A 48 -4.12 -10.59 -0.84
C LYS A 48 -3.03 -11.64 -0.70
N GLU A 49 -2.49 -12.13 -1.80
CA GLU A 49 -1.40 -13.12 -1.80
C GLU A 49 -0.12 -12.55 -1.16
N LEU A 50 0.29 -11.35 -1.56
CA LEU A 50 1.50 -10.70 -1.06
C LEU A 50 1.41 -10.46 0.45
N ARG A 51 0.26 -9.98 0.95
CA ARG A 51 0.01 -9.78 2.39
C ARG A 51 0.12 -11.08 3.18
N GLN A 52 -0.36 -12.20 2.64
CA GLN A 52 -0.22 -13.52 3.27
C GLN A 52 1.25 -13.97 3.34
N ILE A 53 2.05 -13.70 2.31
CA ILE A 53 3.48 -14.01 2.29
C ILE A 53 4.23 -13.17 3.33
N MET A 54 3.94 -11.86 3.37
CA MET A 54 4.60 -10.89 4.25
C MET A 54 4.24 -11.07 5.72
N ALA A 55 2.99 -11.42 6.03
CA ALA A 55 2.52 -11.63 7.39
C ALA A 55 3.31 -12.72 8.14
N LYS A 56 3.79 -13.76 7.43
CA LYS A 56 4.62 -14.83 8.01
C LYS A 56 5.95 -14.33 8.58
N ASN A 57 6.43 -13.20 8.09
CA ASN A 57 7.73 -12.63 8.44
C ASN A 57 7.61 -11.30 9.20
N GLY A 58 6.39 -10.92 9.61
CA GLY A 58 6.16 -9.65 10.32
C GLY A 58 6.45 -8.41 9.48
N VAL A 59 6.44 -8.52 8.14
CA VAL A 59 6.71 -7.40 7.23
C VAL A 59 5.43 -6.58 7.07
N ALA A 60 5.52 -5.28 7.30
CA ALA A 60 4.37 -4.38 7.14
C ALA A 60 4.18 -3.98 5.66
N LEU A 61 2.91 -3.84 5.25
CA LEU A 61 2.57 -3.26 3.95
C LEU A 61 2.44 -1.75 4.10
N GLU A 62 3.14 -1.02 3.24
CA GLU A 62 2.96 0.41 3.04
C GLU A 62 2.26 0.67 1.69
N ALA A 63 1.11 1.34 1.70
CA ALA A 63 0.33 1.63 0.51
C ALA A 63 0.83 2.89 -0.19
N TRP A 64 1.29 2.73 -1.43
CA TRP A 64 1.28 3.84 -2.39
C TRP A 64 -0.03 3.84 -3.18
N ALA A 65 -0.46 5.04 -3.62
CA ALA A 65 -1.76 5.30 -4.25
C ALA A 65 -2.98 4.70 -3.50
N PRO A 66 -3.13 4.94 -2.17
CA PRO A 66 -4.27 4.45 -1.39
C PRO A 66 -5.62 4.89 -1.99
N LEU A 67 -5.68 6.11 -2.50
CA LEU A 67 -6.88 6.65 -3.14
C LEU A 67 -6.98 6.32 -4.64
N GLY A 68 -6.28 5.30 -5.14
CA GLY A 68 -6.27 4.93 -6.56
C GLY A 68 -5.87 6.07 -7.51
N GLN A 69 -5.00 6.97 -7.06
CA GLN A 69 -4.66 8.24 -7.72
C GLN A 69 -5.87 9.15 -8.06
N GLY A 70 -6.93 9.08 -7.26
CA GLY A 70 -8.16 9.85 -7.48
C GLY A 70 -9.10 9.21 -8.50
N ASN A 71 -9.04 7.89 -8.66
CA ASN A 71 -9.93 7.13 -9.55
C ASN A 71 -11.40 7.46 -9.25
N ALA A 72 -12.08 8.08 -10.21
CA ALA A 72 -13.45 8.56 -10.02
C ALA A 72 -14.46 7.42 -9.78
N ASP A 73 -14.23 6.25 -10.35
CA ASP A 73 -15.12 5.09 -10.18
C ASP A 73 -15.00 4.54 -8.76
N LEU A 74 -13.77 4.43 -8.25
CA LEU A 74 -13.52 4.02 -6.86
C LEU A 74 -14.22 4.95 -5.87
N PHE A 75 -14.13 6.27 -6.07
CA PHE A 75 -14.79 7.25 -5.20
C PHE A 75 -16.32 7.25 -5.31
N LYS A 76 -16.87 6.65 -6.38
CA LYS A 76 -18.31 6.57 -6.65
C LYS A 76 -18.90 5.19 -6.38
N GLU A 77 -18.09 4.23 -5.94
CA GLU A 77 -18.57 2.90 -5.58
C GLU A 77 -19.75 3.03 -4.61
N PRO A 78 -20.93 2.45 -4.92
CA PRO A 78 -22.13 2.63 -4.09
C PRO A 78 -21.93 2.21 -2.64
N VAL A 79 -21.02 1.27 -2.39
CA VAL A 79 -20.73 0.81 -1.04
C VAL A 79 -19.92 1.84 -0.24
N ILE A 80 -18.99 2.52 -0.89
CA ILE A 80 -18.16 3.58 -0.31
C ILE A 80 -19.02 4.82 -0.04
N THR A 81 -19.84 5.23 -0.99
CA THR A 81 -20.68 6.43 -0.85
C THR A 81 -21.75 6.26 0.23
N LYS A 82 -22.37 5.08 0.34
CA LYS A 82 -23.31 4.77 1.44
C LYS A 82 -22.66 4.79 2.81
N MET A 83 -21.43 4.28 2.94
CA MET A 83 -20.69 4.37 4.20
C MET A 83 -20.31 5.82 4.52
N ALA A 84 -19.89 6.58 3.51
CA ALA A 84 -19.58 8.00 3.67
C ALA A 84 -20.79 8.78 4.23
N GLU A 85 -21.99 8.54 3.68
CA GLU A 85 -23.24 9.09 4.19
C GLU A 85 -23.54 8.63 5.63
N LYS A 86 -23.45 7.32 5.89
CA LYS A 86 -23.71 6.72 7.22
C LYS A 86 -22.84 7.34 8.32
N TYR A 87 -21.55 7.54 8.04
CA TYR A 87 -20.57 8.02 9.01
C TYR A 87 -20.42 9.55 9.02
N GLY A 88 -21.07 10.27 8.10
CA GLY A 88 -20.86 11.71 7.95
C GLY A 88 -19.42 12.04 7.53
N LYS A 89 -18.85 11.19 6.67
CA LYS A 89 -17.46 11.25 6.18
C LYS A 89 -17.44 11.42 4.66
N ASP A 90 -16.26 11.64 4.09
CA ASP A 90 -16.07 11.59 2.65
C ASP A 90 -15.58 10.20 2.17
N ALA A 91 -15.70 9.93 0.87
CA ALA A 91 -15.30 8.65 0.27
C ALA A 91 -13.81 8.33 0.50
N GLY A 92 -12.94 9.35 0.49
CA GLY A 92 -11.51 9.16 0.76
C GLY A 92 -11.26 8.69 2.19
N GLN A 93 -11.97 9.26 3.16
CA GLN A 93 -11.91 8.83 4.56
C GLN A 93 -12.39 7.39 4.75
N ILE A 94 -13.45 6.96 4.06
CA ILE A 94 -13.90 5.56 4.08
C ILE A 94 -12.82 4.61 3.53
N ILE A 95 -12.22 4.98 2.39
CA ILE A 95 -11.13 4.20 1.77
C ILE A 95 -9.96 4.08 2.75
N LEU A 96 -9.46 5.21 3.26
CA LEU A 96 -8.31 5.22 4.17
C LEU A 96 -8.60 4.50 5.49
N ARG A 97 -9.83 4.59 6.01
CA ARG A 97 -10.24 3.84 7.19
C ARG A 97 -10.22 2.33 6.94
N PHE A 98 -10.73 1.88 5.80
CA PHE A 98 -10.68 0.48 5.40
C PHE A 98 -9.23 -0.02 5.36
N GLU A 99 -8.34 0.70 4.67
CA GLU A 99 -6.93 0.32 4.56
C GLU A 99 -6.25 0.26 5.93
N HIS A 100 -6.52 1.25 6.79
CA HIS A 100 -6.01 1.26 8.16
C HIS A 100 -6.51 0.04 8.98
N GLN A 101 -7.79 -0.30 8.90
CA GLN A 101 -8.35 -1.48 9.59
C GLN A 101 -7.87 -2.81 9.01
N GLU A 102 -7.40 -2.83 7.75
CA GLU A 102 -6.67 -3.96 7.18
C GLU A 102 -5.21 -4.08 7.71
N GLY A 103 -4.78 -3.16 8.56
CA GLY A 103 -3.41 -3.11 9.10
C GLY A 103 -2.38 -2.56 8.12
N VAL A 104 -2.84 -1.81 7.10
CA VAL A 104 -1.98 -1.20 6.09
C VAL A 104 -1.58 0.21 6.52
N THR A 105 -0.29 0.53 6.36
CA THR A 105 0.21 1.90 6.55
C THR A 105 -0.04 2.70 5.26
N VAL A 106 -0.73 3.83 5.33
CA VAL A 106 -1.18 4.58 4.14
C VAL A 106 -0.48 5.93 3.98
N PHE A 107 -0.17 6.32 2.74
CA PHE A 107 0.44 7.60 2.40
C PHE A 107 -0.40 8.42 1.41
N PRO A 108 -1.57 8.94 1.82
CA PRO A 108 -2.40 9.75 0.93
C PRO A 108 -1.75 11.11 0.65
N LYS A 109 -1.38 11.35 -0.61
CA LYS A 109 -0.78 12.62 -1.04
C LYS A 109 -1.85 13.68 -1.29
N SER A 110 -1.63 14.90 -0.78
CA SER A 110 -2.38 16.09 -1.16
C SER A 110 -1.49 17.33 -1.07
N VAL A 111 -1.80 18.34 -1.89
CA VAL A 111 -1.25 19.71 -1.78
C VAL A 111 -2.26 20.70 -1.20
N HIS A 112 -3.51 20.28 -1.02
CA HIS A 112 -4.58 21.10 -0.48
C HIS A 112 -4.72 20.82 1.02
N GLU A 113 -4.54 21.84 1.84
CA GLU A 113 -4.59 21.75 3.31
C GLU A 113 -5.87 21.10 3.82
N ALA A 114 -7.03 21.48 3.28
CA ALA A 114 -8.33 20.91 3.68
C ALA A 114 -8.38 19.38 3.48
N ARG A 115 -7.78 18.86 2.41
CA ARG A 115 -7.71 17.41 2.15
C ARG A 115 -6.70 16.73 3.05
N ILE A 116 -5.58 17.38 3.38
CA ILE A 116 -4.60 16.84 4.34
C ILE A 116 -5.29 16.65 5.70
N LYS A 117 -6.05 17.66 6.16
CA LYS A 117 -6.85 17.56 7.40
C LYS A 117 -7.88 16.43 7.31
N SER A 118 -8.70 16.40 6.25
CA SER A 118 -9.70 15.33 6.05
C SER A 118 -9.07 13.93 6.08
N ASN A 119 -7.94 13.73 5.40
CA ASN A 119 -7.23 12.43 5.34
C ASN A 119 -6.74 11.95 6.73
N MET A 120 -6.58 12.85 7.71
CA MET A 120 -6.19 12.49 9.08
C MET A 120 -7.39 12.17 9.98
N GLU A 121 -8.60 12.58 9.60
CA GLU A 121 -9.84 12.41 10.38
C GLU A 121 -10.50 11.04 10.15
N ILE A 122 -9.68 9.98 10.20
CA ILE A 122 -10.08 8.58 9.98
C ILE A 122 -10.08 7.72 11.25
N PHE A 123 -9.75 8.31 12.40
CA PHE A 123 -9.57 7.58 13.66
C PHE A 123 -10.74 7.71 14.64
N ASP A 124 -11.71 8.56 14.33
CA ASP A 124 -12.90 8.85 15.15
C ASP A 124 -14.14 8.02 14.77
N PHE A 125 -14.00 7.09 13.82
CA PHE A 125 -15.04 6.13 13.44
C PHE A 125 -14.43 4.78 13.09
N GLU A 126 -15.27 3.75 12.97
CA GLU A 126 -14.86 2.39 12.62
C GLU A 126 -15.89 1.74 11.68
N LEU A 127 -15.38 1.09 10.62
CA LEU A 127 -16.17 0.21 9.75
C LEU A 127 -16.39 -1.12 10.48
N ASN A 128 -17.64 -1.56 10.56
CA ASN A 128 -17.94 -2.85 11.17
C ASN A 128 -17.55 -4.02 10.26
N SER A 129 -17.61 -5.25 10.79
CA SER A 129 -17.18 -6.44 10.04
C SER A 129 -17.87 -6.63 8.69
N ALA A 130 -19.19 -6.37 8.61
CA ALA A 130 -19.92 -6.52 7.34
C ALA A 130 -19.52 -5.44 6.32
N GLU A 131 -19.16 -4.24 6.78
CA GLU A 131 -18.69 -3.16 5.91
C GLU A 131 -17.26 -3.43 5.42
N MET A 132 -16.39 -3.94 6.30
CA MET A 132 -15.07 -4.43 5.91
C MET A 132 -15.18 -5.53 4.85
N ASP A 133 -16.11 -6.47 5.00
CA ASP A 133 -16.34 -7.54 4.01
C ASP A 133 -16.84 -7.00 2.66
N GLN A 134 -17.70 -5.98 2.68
CA GLN A 134 -18.13 -5.29 1.48
C GLN A 134 -16.96 -4.59 0.76
N MET A 135 -16.06 -3.95 1.51
CA MET A 135 -14.86 -3.34 0.94
C MET A 135 -13.89 -4.38 0.36
N ARG A 136 -13.73 -5.53 1.04
CA ARG A 136 -12.91 -6.67 0.55
C ARG A 136 -13.43 -7.26 -0.78
N ALA A 137 -14.73 -7.16 -1.01
CA ALA A 137 -15.38 -7.62 -2.23
C ALA A 137 -15.13 -6.71 -3.45
N LEU A 138 -14.64 -5.47 -3.25
CA LEU A 138 -14.28 -4.56 -4.35
C LEU A 138 -13.00 -4.96 -5.10
N ASP A 139 -12.20 -5.87 -4.53
CA ASP A 139 -10.91 -6.28 -5.08
C ASP A 139 -11.04 -6.84 -6.50
N LYS A 140 -10.31 -6.24 -7.44
CA LYS A 140 -10.23 -6.65 -8.84
C LYS A 140 -8.97 -7.47 -9.13
N GLY A 141 -8.08 -7.62 -8.15
CA GLY A 141 -6.85 -8.40 -8.28
C GLY A 141 -5.82 -7.80 -9.25
N LYS A 142 -5.99 -6.54 -9.66
CA LYS A 142 -5.11 -5.87 -10.62
C LYS A 142 -4.94 -4.39 -10.28
N GLY A 143 -3.68 -3.98 -10.13
CA GLY A 143 -3.28 -2.59 -9.95
C GLY A 143 -3.08 -1.82 -11.27
N MET A 144 -2.73 -0.54 -11.14
CA MET A 144 -2.32 0.31 -12.27
C MET A 144 -0.87 0.08 -12.70
N HIS A 145 -0.03 -0.45 -11.82
CA HIS A 145 1.37 -0.76 -12.10
C HIS A 145 1.64 -2.26 -12.02
N ASP A 146 2.42 -2.78 -12.97
CA ASP A 146 2.84 -4.18 -13.02
C ASP A 146 4.38 -4.25 -12.96
N PRO A 147 4.97 -4.50 -11.77
CA PRO A 147 6.41 -4.65 -11.63
C PRO A 147 6.97 -5.89 -12.33
N ASP A 148 6.13 -6.88 -12.66
CA ASP A 148 6.51 -8.10 -13.36
C ASP A 148 6.41 -7.96 -14.90
N ALA A 149 6.01 -6.80 -15.41
CA ALA A 149 5.83 -6.58 -16.84
C ALA A 149 7.15 -6.79 -17.61
N PRO A 150 7.10 -7.38 -18.84
CA PRO A 150 8.28 -7.56 -19.67
C PRO A 150 9.03 -6.24 -19.91
N GLY A 151 10.36 -6.27 -19.78
CA GLY A 151 11.23 -5.11 -19.99
C GLY A 151 11.42 -4.21 -18.77
N VAL A 152 10.65 -4.38 -17.69
CA VAL A 152 10.85 -3.61 -16.44
C VAL A 152 12.22 -3.93 -15.81
N GLU A 153 12.59 -5.21 -15.73
CA GLU A 153 13.90 -5.63 -15.20
C GLU A 153 15.06 -5.04 -16.02
N GLU A 154 14.98 -5.10 -17.35
CA GLU A 154 15.99 -4.54 -18.25
C GLU A 154 16.10 -3.02 -18.08
N MET A 155 14.96 -2.32 -18.07
CA MET A 155 14.91 -0.87 -17.86
C MET A 155 15.53 -0.46 -16.51
N LEU A 156 15.19 -1.17 -15.43
CA LEU A 156 15.74 -0.88 -14.10
C LEU A 156 17.25 -1.20 -14.02
N SER A 157 17.72 -2.25 -14.71
CA SER A 157 19.14 -2.63 -14.71
C SER A 157 20.07 -1.59 -15.35
N GLN A 158 19.52 -0.65 -16.11
CA GLN A 158 20.28 0.46 -16.71
C GLN A 158 20.60 1.57 -15.70
N TYR A 159 19.94 1.59 -14.54
CA TYR A 159 20.21 2.56 -13.49
C TYR A 159 21.30 2.03 -12.56
N ASP A 160 22.49 2.61 -12.67
CA ASP A 160 23.52 2.45 -11.65
C ASP A 160 23.39 3.57 -10.61
N VAL A 161 22.80 3.22 -9.47
CA VAL A 161 22.61 4.13 -8.33
C VAL A 161 23.92 4.54 -7.65
N HIS A 162 25.03 3.87 -7.98
CA HIS A 162 26.38 4.15 -7.50
C HIS A 162 27.30 4.72 -8.59
N ALA A 163 26.77 5.06 -9.78
CA ALA A 163 27.58 5.55 -10.89
C ALA A 163 28.43 6.80 -10.56
N ASN A 164 28.05 7.53 -9.50
CA ASN A 164 28.71 8.76 -9.06
C ASN A 164 29.25 8.68 -7.62
N ASP A 165 29.29 7.49 -7.01
CA ASP A 165 29.87 7.25 -5.68
C ASP A 165 31.38 6.96 -5.77
#